data_AF-A0A0S6VPZ6-F1
#
_entry.id   AF-A0A0S6VPZ6-F1
#
_cell.length_a   1.000
_cell.length_b   1.000
_cell.length_c   1.000
_cell.angle_alpha   90.00
_cell.angle_beta   90.00
_cell.angle_gamma   90.00
#
_symmetry.space_group_name_H-M   'P 1'
#
loop_
_entity.id
_entity.type
_entity.pdbx_description
1 polymer ?
#
loop_
_entity_poly.entity_id
_entity_poly.type
_entity_poly.pdbx_seq_one_letter_code
_entity_poly.pdbx_strand_id
1 'polypeptide(L)'
;MSNVAIFWDIENVNPSSSTLFIDGLMSYVDEIGKVSYSVVVGDWHHNINHEIPLHLAENGFELIYTPQPRGKRRHRKNSVDIILITKATEMIFQLPHISTYVIITGDSDFRPLLQILKKHGKEIIVICDARNASESLLEYADDYKDYRALLPDDDQESPSPDAQAAAVSAALSKKEAFKILRESVSQMVRNKKIPTPGSVKVRMRLLNENFQGNVEGVKKWQDFINEAVKNNIITMTDDNGQTILGMPSGVPAQDELPKIFKELLDVIGEHHGQEEWVKFNKINTVMINKGIKIKEYNYSKFKKLMMDAEKRGLIETRNTGFQWYAKLK
;
A
#
# COMPACT_ATOMS: atom_id res chain seq x y z
N MET A 1 -8.24 19.47 -16.02
CA MET A 1 -7.41 18.98 -14.90
C MET A 1 -8.28 19.04 -13.65
N SER A 2 -8.29 17.96 -12.85
CA SER A 2 -9.02 17.92 -11.57
C SER A 2 -8.39 18.89 -10.57
N ASN A 3 -9.14 19.40 -9.60
CA ASN A 3 -8.57 20.14 -8.46
C ASN A 3 -8.44 19.18 -7.28
N VAL A 4 -7.24 19.13 -6.70
CA VAL A 4 -6.86 18.14 -5.70
C VAL A 4 -6.66 18.79 -4.34
N ALA A 5 -7.12 18.11 -3.29
CA ALA A 5 -6.78 18.44 -1.91
C ALA A 5 -6.02 17.31 -1.23
N ILE A 6 -4.94 17.64 -0.52
CA ILE A 6 -4.09 16.67 0.17
C ILE A 6 -4.25 16.83 1.68
N PHE A 7 -4.53 15.71 2.37
CA PHE A 7 -4.66 15.64 3.82
C PHE A 7 -3.74 14.55 4.34
N TRP A 8 -2.73 14.91 5.12
CA TRP A 8 -1.68 13.98 5.52
C TRP A 8 -1.51 13.88 7.03
N ASP A 9 -1.70 12.67 7.54
CA ASP A 9 -1.24 12.23 8.86
C ASP A 9 0.21 11.73 8.77
N ILE A 10 1.15 12.59 9.18
CA ILE A 10 2.58 12.27 9.06
C ILE A 10 3.05 11.19 10.05
N GLU A 11 2.30 10.95 11.12
CA GLU A 11 2.63 9.90 12.08
C GLU A 11 2.22 8.52 11.56
N ASN A 12 1.13 8.45 10.80
CA ASN A 12 0.67 7.21 10.18
C ASN A 12 1.50 6.84 8.94
N VAL A 13 1.81 7.83 8.09
CA VAL A 13 2.68 7.65 6.92
C VAL A 13 3.89 8.56 7.07
N ASN A 14 4.93 8.03 7.73
CA ASN A 14 6.18 8.74 7.95
C ASN A 14 7.21 8.35 6.87
N PRO A 15 7.67 9.30 6.04
CA PRO A 15 8.77 9.08 5.11
C PRO A 15 10.06 9.12 5.93
N SER A 16 10.39 7.98 6.52
CA SER A 16 11.25 7.76 7.69
C SER A 16 12.66 8.36 7.67
N SER A 17 13.09 9.00 6.59
CA SER A 17 14.36 9.72 6.49
C SER A 17 14.54 10.56 5.21
N SER A 18 13.55 10.65 4.32
CA SER A 18 13.79 11.19 2.97
C SER A 18 12.68 12.14 2.50
N THR A 19 13.09 13.31 2.03
CA THR A 19 12.23 14.28 1.31
C THR A 19 11.75 13.77 -0.04
N LEU A 20 12.39 12.72 -0.59
CA LEU A 20 12.04 12.15 -1.90
C LEU A 20 10.61 11.62 -1.98
N PHE A 21 10.02 11.24 -0.85
CA PHE A 21 8.60 10.88 -0.83
C PHE A 21 7.71 12.09 -1.16
N ILE A 22 8.07 13.28 -0.66
CA ILE A 22 7.31 14.51 -0.92
C ILE A 22 7.41 14.84 -2.41
N ASP A 23 8.61 14.76 -3.00
CA ASP A 23 8.80 15.01 -4.43
C ASP A 23 7.99 14.03 -5.31
N GLY A 24 8.03 12.75 -4.95
CA GLY A 24 7.26 11.71 -5.62
C GLY A 24 5.75 11.86 -5.45
N LEU A 25 5.30 12.27 -4.25
CA LEU A 25 3.91 12.60 -3.97
C LEU A 25 3.44 13.77 -4.83
N MET A 26 4.21 14.86 -4.89
CA MET A 26 3.84 16.04 -5.68
C MET A 26 3.81 15.70 -7.18
N SER A 27 4.80 14.97 -7.67
CA SER A 27 4.83 14.49 -9.07
C SER A 27 3.60 13.65 -9.41
N TYR A 28 3.22 12.72 -8.52
CA TYR A 28 2.02 11.90 -8.68
C TYR A 28 0.74 12.72 -8.66
N VAL A 29 0.62 13.69 -7.75
CA VAL A 29 -0.57 14.53 -7.66
C VAL A 29 -0.70 15.46 -8.87
N ASP A 30 0.40 16.00 -9.39
CA ASP A 30 0.43 16.83 -10.59
C ASP A 30 -0.07 16.08 -11.84
N GLU A 31 0.14 14.76 -11.92
CA GLU A 31 -0.42 13.91 -12.98
C GLU A 31 -1.96 13.79 -12.88
N ILE A 32 -2.50 13.81 -11.66
CA ILE A 32 -3.94 13.66 -11.40
C ILE A 32 -4.66 15.01 -11.55
N GLY A 33 -4.03 16.10 -11.14
CA GLY A 33 -4.65 17.40 -11.15
C GLY A 33 -3.83 18.48 -10.46
N LYS A 34 -4.44 19.66 -10.31
CA LYS A 34 -3.80 20.81 -9.69
C LYS A 34 -4.06 20.82 -8.18
N VAL A 35 -3.01 20.87 -7.38
CA VAL A 35 -3.12 21.05 -5.92
C VAL A 35 -3.76 22.41 -5.63
N SER A 36 -4.93 22.36 -5.00
CA SER A 36 -5.69 23.55 -4.58
C SER A 36 -5.66 23.74 -3.05
N TYR A 37 -5.44 22.65 -2.31
CA TYR A 37 -5.29 22.67 -0.87
C TYR A 37 -4.36 21.54 -0.42
N SER A 38 -3.44 21.79 0.51
CA SER A 38 -2.56 20.76 1.05
C SER A 38 -2.26 21.04 2.51
N VAL A 39 -2.49 20.05 3.37
CA VAL A 39 -2.27 20.16 4.81
C VAL A 39 -1.60 18.89 5.33
N VAL A 40 -0.62 19.08 6.22
CA VAL A 40 0.01 18.00 6.97
C VAL A 40 -0.13 18.29 8.47
N VAL A 41 -0.54 17.29 9.23
CA VAL A 41 -0.80 17.42 10.66
C VAL A 41 0.03 16.39 11.41
N GLY A 42 0.72 16.83 12.46
CA GLY A 42 1.44 15.92 13.36
C GLY A 42 2.38 16.60 14.34
N ASP A 43 3.12 15.80 15.09
CA ASP A 43 4.15 16.25 16.01
C ASP A 43 5.53 16.37 15.32
N TRP A 44 5.90 17.61 14.95
CA TRP A 44 7.19 17.92 14.30
C TRP A 44 8.41 17.79 15.22
N HIS A 45 8.20 17.66 16.54
CA HIS A 45 9.29 17.65 17.50
C HIS A 45 9.96 16.26 17.60
N HIS A 46 9.25 15.21 17.21
CA HIS A 46 9.67 13.82 17.44
C HIS A 46 9.75 13.02 16.13
N ASN A 47 10.85 12.28 15.94
CA ASN A 47 10.98 11.26 14.89
C ASN A 47 10.77 11.74 13.43
N ILE A 48 11.03 13.03 13.16
CA ILE A 48 10.96 13.63 11.83
C ILE A 48 12.30 14.30 11.54
N ASN A 49 12.87 14.04 10.36
CA ASN A 49 14.06 14.75 9.89
C ASN A 49 13.74 16.26 9.81
N HIS A 50 14.60 17.10 10.38
CA HIS A 50 14.46 18.56 10.37
C HIS A 50 14.25 19.18 8.97
N GLU A 51 14.69 18.51 7.90
CA GLU A 51 14.48 18.94 6.51
C GLU A 51 13.04 18.72 6.03
N ILE A 52 12.30 17.76 6.60
CA ILE A 52 10.94 17.42 6.15
C ILE A 52 9.98 18.61 6.30
N PRO A 53 9.88 19.29 7.47
CA PRO A 53 9.00 20.44 7.60
C PRO A 53 9.33 21.57 6.61
N LEU A 54 10.63 21.82 6.36
CA LEU A 54 11.07 22.82 5.40
C LEU A 54 10.62 22.45 3.98
N HIS A 55 10.88 21.21 3.56
CA HIS A 55 10.53 20.72 2.23
C HIS A 55 9.02 20.68 1.99
N LEU A 56 8.22 20.35 3.01
CA LEU A 56 6.76 20.45 2.97
C LEU A 56 6.30 21.89 2.75
N ALA A 57 6.88 22.85 3.48
CA ALA A 57 6.54 24.26 3.34
C ALA A 57 6.92 24.81 1.95
N GLU A 58 8.08 24.41 1.41
CA GLU A 58 8.51 24.77 0.05
C GLU A 58 7.55 24.26 -1.04
N ASN A 59 6.91 23.11 -0.80
CA ASN A 59 5.87 22.54 -1.67
C ASN A 59 4.46 23.06 -1.34
N GLY A 60 4.33 24.10 -0.51
CA GLY A 60 3.08 24.81 -0.26
C GLY A 60 2.12 24.12 0.71
N PHE A 61 2.59 23.12 1.49
CA PHE A 61 1.76 22.51 2.52
C PHE A 61 1.54 23.45 3.71
N GLU A 62 0.31 23.47 4.23
CA GLU A 62 0.00 24.00 5.56
C GLU A 62 0.45 23.00 6.62
N LEU A 63 1.41 23.38 7.49
CA LEU A 63 1.90 22.53 8.57
C LEU A 63 1.17 22.84 9.87
N ILE A 64 0.41 21.88 10.40
CA ILE A 64 -0.29 22.02 11.67
C ILE A 64 0.42 21.21 12.74
N TYR A 65 1.05 21.92 13.67
CA TYR A 65 1.72 21.32 14.80
C TYR A 65 0.75 20.84 15.87
N THR A 66 0.79 19.55 16.18
CA THR A 66 -0.01 18.93 17.23
C THR A 66 0.91 18.25 18.25
N PRO A 67 1.36 18.95 19.31
CA PRO A 67 2.29 18.37 20.29
C PRO A 67 1.62 17.24 21.07
N GLN A 68 2.24 16.05 21.08
CA GLN A 68 1.74 14.92 21.85
C GLN A 68 2.46 14.80 23.20
N PRO A 69 1.74 14.84 24.34
CA PRO A 69 2.37 14.73 25.65
C PRO A 69 2.94 13.32 25.87
N ARG A 70 4.22 13.23 26.30
CA ARG A 70 4.83 11.96 26.74
C ARG A 70 4.26 11.53 28.11
N GLY A 71 3.70 10.32 28.21
CA GLY A 71 3.30 9.71 29.50
C GLY A 71 2.07 8.79 29.45
N LYS A 72 1.65 8.24 30.61
CA LYS A 72 0.49 7.32 30.77
C LYS A 72 -0.87 7.92 30.34
N ARG A 73 -0.93 9.20 29.96
CA ARG A 73 -2.10 9.83 29.34
C ARG A 73 -2.03 9.68 27.82
N ARG A 74 -2.04 8.43 27.34
CA ARG A 74 -2.12 8.05 25.91
C ARG A 74 -3.44 8.46 25.23
N HIS A 75 -4.35 9.14 25.94
CA HIS A 75 -5.71 9.42 25.53
C HIS A 75 -5.86 10.67 24.64
N ARG A 76 -4.77 11.10 23.99
CA ARG A 76 -4.73 12.32 23.15
C ARG A 76 -4.21 12.06 21.73
N LYS A 77 -4.32 10.81 21.26
CA LYS A 77 -3.97 10.43 19.87
C LYS A 77 -4.99 10.93 18.83
N ASN A 78 -6.25 11.14 19.23
CA ASN A 78 -7.31 11.52 18.30
C ASN A 78 -7.25 12.98 17.81
N SER A 79 -6.32 13.82 18.28
CA SER A 79 -6.30 15.23 17.85
C SER A 79 -5.91 15.40 16.40
N VAL A 80 -4.97 14.58 15.91
CA VAL A 80 -4.54 14.62 14.49
C VAL A 80 -5.70 14.24 13.58
N ASP A 81 -6.36 13.11 13.87
CA ASP A 81 -7.52 12.62 13.11
C ASP A 81 -8.67 13.64 13.11
N ILE A 82 -9.01 14.20 14.27
CA ILE A 82 -10.08 15.19 14.39
C ILE A 82 -9.76 16.42 13.53
N ILE A 83 -8.53 16.94 13.57
CA ILE A 83 -8.13 18.10 12.78
C ILE A 83 -8.24 17.80 11.28
N LEU A 84 -7.68 16.67 10.83
CA LEU A 84 -7.68 16.28 9.42
C LEU A 84 -9.11 16.05 8.91
N ILE A 85 -9.94 15.31 9.65
CA ILE A 85 -11.34 15.05 9.29
C ILE A 85 -12.14 16.35 9.25
N THR A 86 -11.96 17.24 10.23
CA THR A 86 -12.66 18.52 10.28
C THR A 86 -12.29 19.38 9.07
N LYS A 87 -10.98 19.56 8.79
CA LYS A 87 -10.52 20.33 7.63
C LYS A 87 -10.99 19.75 6.31
N ALA A 88 -10.89 18.43 6.14
CA ALA A 88 -11.35 17.77 4.92
C ALA A 88 -12.85 17.98 4.70
N THR A 89 -13.65 17.90 5.77
CA THR A 89 -15.10 18.17 5.72
C THR A 89 -15.39 19.63 5.40
N GLU A 90 -14.66 20.58 5.99
CA GLU A 90 -14.80 22.02 5.69
C GLU A 90 -14.50 22.33 4.22
N MET A 91 -13.46 21.72 3.64
CA MET A 91 -13.07 21.95 2.25
C MET A 91 -14.16 21.54 1.25
N ILE A 92 -15.02 20.57 1.59
CA ILE A 92 -16.17 20.20 0.75
C ILE A 92 -17.06 21.42 0.48
N PHE A 93 -17.24 22.28 1.48
CA PHE A 93 -18.13 23.43 1.42
C PHE A 93 -17.41 24.74 1.07
N GLN A 94 -16.19 24.95 1.57
CA GLN A 94 -15.43 26.17 1.33
C GLN A 94 -14.84 26.23 -0.09
N LEU A 95 -14.41 25.08 -0.61
CA LEU A 95 -13.72 24.96 -1.89
C LEU A 95 -14.40 23.88 -2.76
N PRO A 96 -15.67 24.09 -3.17
CA PRO A 96 -16.48 23.06 -3.83
C PRO A 96 -15.90 22.60 -5.18
N HIS A 97 -15.01 23.39 -5.78
CA HIS A 97 -14.30 23.07 -7.03
C HIS A 97 -13.26 21.95 -6.88
N ILE A 98 -12.87 21.58 -5.65
CA ILE A 98 -12.05 20.41 -5.37
C ILE A 98 -12.88 19.16 -5.65
N SER A 99 -12.44 18.36 -6.60
CA SER A 99 -13.11 17.12 -7.02
C SER A 99 -12.42 15.87 -6.49
N THR A 100 -11.12 15.93 -6.22
CA THR A 100 -10.31 14.77 -5.80
C THR A 100 -9.65 15.03 -4.45
N TYR A 101 -9.78 14.07 -3.53
CA TYR A 101 -9.22 14.13 -2.18
C TYR A 101 -8.16 13.04 -2.02
N VAL A 102 -6.92 13.45 -1.79
CA VAL A 102 -5.80 12.58 -1.46
C VAL A 102 -5.66 12.51 0.05
N ILE A 103 -5.99 11.35 0.62
CA ILE A 103 -5.97 11.10 2.06
C ILE A 103 -4.77 10.20 2.38
N ILE A 104 -3.78 10.74 3.08
CA ILE A 104 -2.53 10.05 3.40
C ILE A 104 -2.59 9.53 4.84
N THR A 105 -3.20 8.35 4.99
CA THR A 105 -3.29 7.58 6.24
C THR A 105 -3.79 6.17 5.95
N GLY A 106 -3.43 5.21 6.79
CA GLY A 106 -3.97 3.85 6.80
C GLY A 106 -4.99 3.58 7.91
N ASP A 107 -5.38 4.59 8.71
CA ASP A 107 -6.23 4.40 9.89
C ASP A 107 -7.72 4.24 9.54
N SER A 108 -8.37 3.22 10.13
CA SER A 108 -9.80 2.98 9.99
C SER A 108 -10.69 4.10 10.54
N ASP A 109 -10.19 4.94 11.43
CA ASP A 109 -10.98 6.02 12.03
C ASP A 109 -11.37 7.11 11.00
N PHE A 110 -10.74 7.12 9.82
CA PHE A 110 -11.10 8.00 8.70
C PHE A 110 -12.28 7.50 7.87
N ARG A 111 -12.82 6.29 8.11
CA ARG A 111 -13.96 5.73 7.35
C ARG A 111 -15.16 6.68 7.24
N PRO A 112 -15.61 7.35 8.33
CA PRO A 112 -16.72 8.30 8.23
C PRO A 112 -16.42 9.46 7.26
N LEU A 113 -15.18 9.96 7.20
CA LEU A 113 -14.78 10.99 6.25
C LEU A 113 -14.92 10.51 4.81
N LEU A 114 -14.42 9.32 4.48
CA LEU A 114 -14.52 8.78 3.12
C LEU A 114 -15.98 8.58 2.71
N GLN A 115 -16.84 8.14 3.63
CA GLN A 115 -18.28 8.04 3.36
C GLN A 115 -18.92 9.40 3.04
N ILE A 116 -18.55 10.45 3.77
CA ILE A 116 -19.01 11.82 3.52
C ILE A 116 -18.52 12.28 2.14
N LEU A 117 -17.22 12.16 1.85
CA LEU A 117 -16.63 12.53 0.57
C LEU A 117 -17.33 11.83 -0.61
N LYS A 118 -17.56 10.53 -0.50
CA LYS A 118 -18.25 9.73 -1.50
C LYS A 118 -19.70 10.15 -1.69
N LYS A 119 -20.42 10.44 -0.60
CA LYS A 119 -21.79 10.99 -0.64
C LYS A 119 -21.85 12.33 -1.39
N HIS A 120 -20.78 13.12 -1.31
CA HIS A 120 -20.64 14.39 -2.01
C HIS A 120 -20.03 14.26 -3.42
N GLY A 121 -19.90 13.04 -3.95
CA GLY A 121 -19.39 12.77 -5.29
C GLY A 121 -17.93 13.17 -5.49
N LYS A 122 -17.15 13.20 -4.40
CA LYS A 122 -15.71 13.44 -4.45
C LYS A 122 -14.99 12.13 -4.76
N GLU A 123 -13.97 12.21 -5.60
CA GLU A 123 -13.04 11.11 -5.86
C GLU A 123 -12.05 11.01 -4.69
N ILE A 124 -11.80 9.79 -4.22
CA ILE A 124 -11.00 9.52 -3.03
C ILE A 124 -9.79 8.65 -3.39
N ILE A 125 -8.60 9.18 -3.17
CA ILE A 125 -7.33 8.46 -3.33
C ILE A 125 -6.67 8.31 -1.97
N VAL A 126 -6.41 7.08 -1.53
CA VAL A 126 -5.73 6.83 -0.24
C VAL A 126 -4.27 6.44 -0.45
N ILE A 127 -3.35 7.14 0.21
CA ILE A 127 -1.94 6.76 0.27
C ILE A 127 -1.64 6.25 1.68
N CYS A 128 -1.10 5.04 1.80
CA CYS A 128 -0.96 4.37 3.10
C CYS A 128 0.29 3.49 3.17
N ASP A 129 0.67 3.04 4.37
CA ASP A 129 1.59 1.91 4.53
C ASP A 129 0.80 0.60 4.42
N ALA A 130 0.98 -0.16 3.33
CA ALA A 130 0.18 -1.37 3.06
C ALA A 130 0.36 -2.48 4.12
N ARG A 131 1.40 -2.38 4.95
CA ARG A 131 1.63 -3.31 6.08
C ARG A 131 0.59 -3.12 7.18
N ASN A 132 0.19 -1.87 7.42
CA ASN A 132 -0.65 -1.48 8.56
C ASN A 132 -2.03 -0.94 8.15
N ALA A 133 -2.22 -0.60 6.88
CA ALA A 133 -3.48 -0.03 6.39
C ALA A 133 -4.68 -0.93 6.67
N SER A 134 -5.80 -0.30 7.02
CA SER A 134 -7.09 -0.96 7.18
C SER A 134 -7.72 -1.25 5.83
N GLU A 135 -7.93 -2.53 5.51
CA GLU A 135 -8.62 -2.93 4.28
C GLU A 135 -10.04 -2.35 4.24
N SER A 136 -10.65 -2.26 5.41
CA SER A 136 -11.98 -1.71 5.63
C SER A 136 -12.08 -0.21 5.28
N LEU A 137 -10.99 0.55 5.42
CA LEU A 137 -10.87 1.94 5.00
C LEU A 137 -10.82 2.02 3.47
N LEU A 138 -9.92 1.25 2.87
CA LEU A 138 -9.62 1.27 1.44
C LEU A 138 -10.78 0.78 0.58
N GLU A 139 -11.71 -0.02 1.13
CA GLU A 139 -12.98 -0.37 0.46
C GLU A 139 -13.83 0.85 0.07
N TYR A 140 -13.68 1.98 0.78
CA TYR A 140 -14.42 3.21 0.48
C TYR A 140 -13.69 4.12 -0.50
N ALA A 141 -12.39 3.91 -0.72
CA ALA A 141 -11.58 4.69 -1.64
C ALA A 141 -11.82 4.28 -3.10
N ASP A 142 -11.66 5.22 -4.02
CA ASP A 142 -11.74 4.96 -5.47
C ASP A 142 -10.41 4.39 -5.99
N ASP A 143 -9.28 4.92 -5.50
CA ASP A 143 -7.95 4.31 -5.67
C ASP A 143 -7.13 4.37 -4.38
N TYR A 144 -6.10 3.52 -4.31
CA TYR A 144 -5.14 3.55 -3.21
C TYR A 144 -3.76 3.06 -3.62
N LYS A 145 -2.73 3.58 -2.95
CA LYS A 145 -1.33 3.23 -3.21
C LYS A 145 -0.55 3.06 -1.91
N ASP A 146 0.44 2.15 -1.95
CA ASP A 146 1.49 2.11 -0.94
C ASP A 146 2.39 3.34 -1.13
N TYR A 147 2.67 4.08 -0.06
CA TYR A 147 3.51 5.28 -0.12
C TYR A 147 4.91 4.99 -0.73
N ARG A 148 5.43 3.76 -0.57
CA ARG A 148 6.73 3.34 -1.13
C ARG A 148 6.75 3.30 -2.65
N ALA A 149 5.60 3.15 -3.29
CA ALA A 149 5.47 3.19 -4.74
C ALA A 149 5.71 4.60 -5.30
N LEU A 150 5.58 5.64 -4.46
CA LEU A 150 5.83 7.04 -4.83
C LEU A 150 7.28 7.45 -4.61
N LEU A 151 8.07 6.67 -3.87
CA LEU A 151 9.50 6.93 -3.76
C LEU A 151 10.17 6.68 -5.11
N PRO A 152 11.18 7.47 -5.51
CA PRO A 152 11.95 7.20 -6.71
C PRO A 152 12.62 5.82 -6.67
N ASP A 153 12.86 5.28 -7.85
CA ASP A 153 13.58 4.02 -8.05
C ASP A 153 15.08 4.31 -8.19
N ASP A 154 15.92 3.50 -7.56
CA ASP A 154 17.39 3.54 -7.74
C ASP A 154 17.80 2.85 -9.07
N ASP A 155 16.87 2.13 -9.68
CA ASP A 155 17.06 1.40 -10.93
C ASP A 155 16.93 2.35 -12.13
N GLN A 156 18.03 2.54 -12.87
CA GLN A 156 18.10 3.26 -14.16
C GLN A 156 17.21 2.66 -15.28
N GLU A 157 16.37 1.68 -14.98
CA GLU A 157 15.34 1.21 -15.88
C GLU A 157 14.06 2.01 -15.64
N SER A 158 14.00 3.20 -16.25
CA SER A 158 12.71 3.79 -16.60
C SER A 158 11.99 2.81 -17.52
N PRO A 159 10.86 2.22 -17.10
CA PRO A 159 10.07 1.42 -18.02
C PRO A 159 9.49 2.37 -19.05
N SER A 160 9.52 1.98 -20.32
CA SER A 160 8.73 2.67 -21.32
C SER A 160 7.25 2.63 -20.91
N PRO A 161 6.47 3.70 -21.14
CA PRO A 161 5.03 3.72 -20.88
C PRO A 161 4.29 2.50 -21.47
N ASP A 162 4.77 2.00 -22.61
CA ASP A 162 4.27 0.82 -23.30
C ASP A 162 4.50 -0.49 -22.53
N ALA A 163 5.61 -0.63 -21.78
CA ALA A 163 5.89 -1.80 -20.95
C ALA A 163 5.03 -1.82 -19.68
N GLN A 164 4.70 -0.64 -19.13
CA GLN A 164 3.75 -0.50 -18.03
C GLN A 164 2.34 -0.88 -18.49
N ALA A 165 1.90 -0.41 -19.65
CA ALA A 165 0.58 -0.73 -20.21
C ALA A 165 0.43 -2.21 -20.60
N ALA A 166 1.49 -2.84 -21.11
CA ALA A 166 1.50 -4.26 -21.46
C ALA A 166 1.47 -5.19 -20.22
N ALA A 167 2.16 -4.82 -19.13
CA ALA A 167 2.13 -5.59 -17.88
C ALA A 167 0.83 -5.38 -17.08
N VAL A 168 0.16 -4.25 -17.26
CA VAL A 168 -1.10 -3.88 -16.58
C VAL A 168 -2.34 -4.44 -17.28
N SER A 169 -2.26 -4.78 -18.58
CA SER A 169 -3.40 -5.28 -19.36
C SER A 169 -3.52 -6.81 -19.45
N ALA A 170 -2.51 -7.57 -19.01
CA ALA A 170 -2.61 -9.02 -18.94
C ALA A 170 -3.48 -9.42 -17.75
N ALA A 171 -4.69 -9.94 -18.03
CA ALA A 171 -5.52 -10.55 -17.01
C ALA A 171 -4.72 -11.66 -16.32
N LEU A 172 -4.64 -11.61 -14.98
CA LEU A 172 -3.88 -12.59 -14.23
C LEU A 172 -4.50 -13.98 -14.44
N SER A 173 -3.67 -15.01 -14.66
CA SER A 173 -4.14 -16.37 -14.85
C SER A 173 -4.96 -16.82 -13.64
N LYS A 174 -6.06 -17.56 -13.87
CA LYS A 174 -6.91 -18.10 -12.79
C LYS A 174 -6.12 -18.82 -11.70
N LYS A 175 -5.08 -19.58 -12.07
CA LYS A 175 -4.24 -20.32 -11.10
C LYS A 175 -3.47 -19.39 -10.17
N GLU A 176 -2.88 -18.34 -10.72
CA GLU A 176 -2.14 -17.33 -9.96
C GLU A 176 -3.09 -16.51 -9.08
N ALA A 177 -4.26 -16.15 -9.62
CA ALA A 177 -5.30 -15.45 -8.88
C ALA A 177 -5.77 -16.25 -7.66
N PHE A 178 -5.99 -17.57 -7.79
CA PHE A 178 -6.34 -18.43 -6.65
C PHE A 178 -5.23 -18.51 -5.60
N LYS A 179 -3.97 -18.52 -6.05
CA LYS A 179 -2.82 -18.50 -5.13
C LYS A 179 -2.77 -17.22 -4.32
N ILE A 180 -2.94 -16.07 -4.98
CA ILE A 180 -2.98 -14.75 -4.33
C ILE A 180 -4.20 -14.63 -3.39
N LEU A 181 -5.35 -15.16 -3.80
CA LEU A 181 -6.56 -15.18 -2.97
C LEU A 181 -6.32 -15.96 -1.67
N ARG A 182 -5.80 -17.18 -1.78
CA ARG A 182 -5.49 -18.03 -0.63
C ARG A 182 -4.46 -17.38 0.29
N GLU A 183 -3.41 -16.80 -0.27
CA GLU A 183 -2.38 -16.06 0.48
C GLU A 183 -3.00 -14.89 1.25
N SER A 184 -3.86 -14.11 0.59
CA SER A 184 -4.50 -12.94 1.18
C SER A 184 -5.43 -13.33 2.34
N VAL A 185 -6.26 -14.37 2.16
CA VAL A 185 -7.14 -14.89 3.23
C VAL A 185 -6.31 -15.42 4.40
N SER A 186 -5.26 -16.22 4.13
CA SER A 186 -4.37 -16.75 5.15
C SER A 186 -3.71 -15.64 5.99
N GLN A 187 -3.18 -14.60 5.33
CA GLN A 187 -2.59 -13.46 6.03
C GLN A 187 -3.61 -12.70 6.88
N MET A 188 -4.82 -12.48 6.37
CA MET A 188 -5.86 -11.78 7.12
C MET A 188 -6.27 -12.55 8.38
N VAL A 189 -6.48 -13.87 8.25
CA VAL A 189 -6.80 -14.75 9.39
C VAL A 189 -5.67 -14.76 10.41
N ARG A 190 -4.41 -14.89 9.96
CA ARG A 190 -3.22 -14.86 10.83
C ARG A 190 -3.10 -13.53 11.60
N ASN A 191 -3.44 -12.43 10.96
CA ASN A 191 -3.44 -11.09 11.55
C ASN A 191 -4.70 -10.77 12.36
N LYS A 192 -5.57 -11.77 12.60
CA LYS A 192 -6.86 -11.62 13.33
C LYS A 192 -7.79 -10.56 12.71
N LYS A 193 -7.66 -10.32 11.42
CA LYS A 193 -8.58 -9.46 10.65
C LYS A 193 -9.76 -10.29 10.14
N ILE A 194 -10.88 -9.65 9.83
CA ILE A 194 -12.08 -10.31 9.29
C ILE A 194 -11.97 -10.35 7.75
N PRO A 195 -11.78 -11.53 7.13
CA PRO A 195 -11.61 -11.69 5.69
C PRO A 195 -12.96 -11.71 4.95
N THR A 196 -13.55 -10.54 4.75
CA THR A 196 -14.73 -10.40 3.86
C THR A 196 -14.30 -10.41 2.38
N PRO A 197 -15.18 -10.74 1.42
CA PRO A 197 -14.85 -10.68 0.00
C PRO A 197 -14.30 -9.32 -0.47
N GLY A 198 -14.81 -8.21 0.08
CA GLY A 198 -14.32 -6.86 -0.23
C GLY A 198 -12.92 -6.64 0.30
N SER A 199 -12.72 -6.89 1.59
CA SER A 199 -11.44 -6.67 2.26
C SER A 199 -10.33 -7.58 1.73
N VAL A 200 -10.69 -8.80 1.31
CA VAL A 200 -9.76 -9.73 0.66
C VAL A 200 -9.38 -9.21 -0.72
N LYS A 201 -10.34 -8.71 -1.52
CA LYS A 201 -10.03 -8.07 -2.81
C LYS A 201 -9.06 -6.90 -2.64
N VAL A 202 -9.30 -6.07 -1.62
CA VAL A 202 -8.41 -4.95 -1.27
C VAL A 202 -7.00 -5.46 -0.94
N ARG A 203 -6.91 -6.47 -0.06
CA ARG A 203 -5.63 -7.09 0.33
C ARG A 203 -4.88 -7.68 -0.85
N MET A 204 -5.58 -8.34 -1.78
CA MET A 204 -4.98 -8.92 -2.98
C MET A 204 -4.30 -7.86 -3.85
N ARG A 205 -4.97 -6.71 -4.06
CA ARG A 205 -4.42 -5.57 -4.80
C ARG A 205 -3.24 -4.92 -4.08
N LEU A 206 -3.27 -4.83 -2.75
CA LEU A 206 -2.15 -4.30 -1.96
C LEU A 206 -0.91 -5.19 -2.05
N LEU A 207 -1.11 -6.51 -1.95
CA LEU A 207 -0.03 -7.50 -1.98
C LEU A 207 0.56 -7.73 -3.36
N ASN A 208 -0.15 -7.36 -4.42
CA ASN A 208 0.28 -7.57 -5.80
C ASN A 208 -0.20 -6.39 -6.64
N GLU A 209 0.67 -5.40 -6.85
CA GLU A 209 0.32 -4.15 -7.55
C GLU A 209 -0.11 -4.37 -9.01
N ASN A 210 0.32 -5.48 -9.63
CA ASN A 210 -0.08 -5.82 -10.99
C ASN A 210 -1.52 -6.39 -11.05
N PHE A 211 -2.09 -6.79 -9.91
CA PHE A 211 -3.47 -7.25 -9.84
C PHE A 211 -4.41 -6.05 -9.66
N GLN A 212 -5.08 -5.61 -10.73
CA GLN A 212 -6.10 -4.55 -10.66
C GLN A 212 -7.52 -5.07 -10.38
N GLY A 213 -7.67 -6.35 -10.01
CA GLY A 213 -8.98 -6.94 -9.70
C GLY A 213 -9.64 -7.70 -10.87
N ASN A 214 -8.97 -7.79 -12.02
CA ASN A 214 -9.42 -8.56 -13.17
C ASN A 214 -8.71 -9.92 -13.21
N VAL A 215 -9.50 -10.99 -13.32
CA VAL A 215 -9.02 -12.37 -13.46
C VAL A 215 -9.45 -12.90 -14.82
N GLU A 216 -8.57 -13.63 -15.49
CA GLU A 216 -8.85 -14.21 -16.80
C GLU A 216 -10.14 -15.07 -16.75
N GLY A 217 -11.09 -14.76 -17.64
CA GLY A 217 -12.35 -15.51 -17.76
C GLY A 217 -13.37 -15.29 -16.64
N VAL A 218 -13.19 -14.30 -15.75
CA VAL A 218 -14.15 -13.96 -14.68
C VAL A 218 -14.72 -12.56 -14.88
N LYS A 219 -16.05 -12.44 -14.95
CA LYS A 219 -16.74 -11.14 -15.10
C LYS A 219 -17.14 -10.50 -13.77
N LYS A 220 -17.49 -11.31 -12.75
CA LYS A 220 -17.90 -10.81 -11.43
C LYS A 220 -17.01 -11.38 -10.34
N TRP A 221 -16.67 -10.53 -9.37
CA TRP A 221 -15.86 -10.92 -8.22
C TRP A 221 -16.47 -12.10 -7.43
N GLN A 222 -17.79 -12.10 -7.26
CA GLN A 222 -18.48 -13.18 -6.55
C GLN A 222 -18.35 -14.53 -7.26
N ASP A 223 -18.33 -14.54 -8.60
CA ASP A 223 -18.18 -15.78 -9.38
C ASP A 223 -16.79 -16.38 -9.15
N PHE A 224 -15.75 -15.53 -9.04
CA PHE A 224 -14.39 -15.96 -8.72
C PHE A 224 -14.28 -16.56 -7.31
N ILE A 225 -14.92 -15.94 -6.31
CA ILE A 225 -14.97 -16.49 -4.94
C ILE A 225 -15.68 -17.83 -4.91
N ASN A 226 -16.84 -17.94 -5.57
CA ASN A 226 -17.59 -19.20 -5.65
C ASN A 226 -16.78 -20.31 -6.35
N GLU A 227 -16.05 -19.97 -7.42
CA GLU A 227 -15.15 -20.91 -8.10
C GLU A 227 -14.01 -21.34 -7.18
N ALA A 228 -13.44 -20.43 -6.38
CA ALA A 228 -12.39 -20.76 -5.40
C ALA A 228 -12.90 -21.69 -4.29
N VAL A 229 -14.12 -21.47 -3.78
CA VAL A 229 -14.77 -22.36 -2.81
C VAL A 229 -15.03 -23.74 -3.40
N LYS A 230 -15.54 -23.80 -4.64
CA LYS A 230 -15.78 -25.07 -5.35
C LYS A 230 -14.50 -25.89 -5.57
N ASN A 231 -13.37 -25.21 -5.82
CA ASN A 231 -12.06 -25.83 -5.96
C ASN A 231 -11.35 -26.09 -4.61
N ASN A 232 -12.04 -25.90 -3.48
CA ASN A 232 -11.53 -26.11 -2.13
C ASN A 232 -10.25 -25.28 -1.83
N ILE A 233 -10.14 -24.10 -2.43
CA ILE A 233 -9.03 -23.16 -2.22
C ILE A 233 -9.24 -22.36 -0.92
N ILE A 234 -10.48 -21.96 -0.68
CA ILE A 234 -10.95 -21.20 0.50
C ILE A 234 -12.30 -21.76 0.96
N THR A 235 -12.67 -21.48 2.21
CA THR A 235 -14.01 -21.75 2.73
C THR A 235 -14.82 -20.46 2.80
N MET A 236 -16.13 -20.59 2.84
CA MET A 236 -17.05 -19.47 2.97
C MET A 236 -18.04 -19.81 4.08
N THR A 237 -18.18 -18.91 5.04
CA THR A 237 -19.09 -19.01 6.19
C THR A 237 -19.83 -17.70 6.34
N ASP A 238 -21.12 -17.77 6.62
CA ASP A 238 -21.91 -16.59 6.94
C ASP A 238 -21.92 -16.40 8.47
N ASP A 239 -21.47 -15.23 8.91
CA ASP A 239 -21.54 -14.80 10.31
C ASP A 239 -22.40 -13.53 10.38
N ASN A 240 -23.56 -13.62 11.02
CA ASN A 240 -24.51 -12.52 11.19
C ASN A 240 -24.87 -11.77 9.89
N GLY A 241 -25.00 -12.48 8.77
CA GLY A 241 -25.33 -11.90 7.46
C GLY A 241 -24.14 -11.30 6.71
N GLN A 242 -22.92 -11.42 7.25
CA GLN A 242 -21.69 -11.08 6.58
C GLN A 242 -20.96 -12.35 6.12
N THR A 243 -20.62 -12.42 4.84
CA THR A 243 -19.83 -13.51 4.30
C THR A 243 -18.36 -13.36 4.72
N ILE A 244 -17.84 -14.38 5.39
CA ILE A 244 -16.45 -14.48 5.86
C ILE A 244 -15.75 -15.62 5.13
N LEU A 245 -14.59 -15.34 4.56
CA LEU A 245 -13.76 -16.30 3.84
C LEU A 245 -12.75 -16.95 4.79
N GLY A 246 -12.73 -18.27 4.87
CA GLY A 246 -11.83 -19.02 5.73
C GLY A 246 -10.80 -19.83 4.95
N MET A 247 -9.93 -20.50 5.69
CA MET A 247 -9.05 -21.54 5.14
C MET A 247 -9.73 -22.91 5.30
N PRO A 248 -9.59 -23.83 4.32
CA PRO A 248 -10.14 -25.19 4.42
C PRO A 248 -9.52 -25.97 5.58
N SER A 249 -10.36 -26.64 6.38
CA SER A 249 -9.91 -27.51 7.47
C SER A 249 -9.15 -28.72 6.92
N GLY A 250 -7.94 -28.98 7.42
CA GLY A 250 -7.14 -30.16 7.05
C GLY A 250 -6.19 -29.95 5.87
N VAL A 251 -6.23 -28.81 5.18
CA VAL A 251 -5.14 -28.40 4.29
C VAL A 251 -4.13 -27.65 5.14
N PRO A 252 -2.92 -28.19 5.41
CA PRO A 252 -1.90 -27.42 6.09
C PRO A 252 -1.72 -26.10 5.33
N ALA A 253 -1.41 -25.02 6.06
CA ALA A 253 -0.82 -23.84 5.47
C ALA A 253 0.54 -24.24 4.87
N GLN A 254 0.53 -25.00 3.77
CA GLN A 254 1.61 -24.95 2.82
C GLN A 254 1.53 -23.55 2.24
N ASP A 255 2.17 -22.64 2.97
CA ASP A 255 2.80 -21.46 2.45
C ASP A 255 3.70 -21.92 1.31
N GLU A 256 3.12 -22.22 0.15
CA GLU A 256 3.89 -22.20 -1.08
C GLU A 256 4.16 -20.75 -1.39
N LEU A 257 5.01 -20.13 -0.58
CA LEU A 257 5.72 -18.93 -0.92
C LEU A 257 6.13 -19.10 -2.39
N PRO A 258 5.66 -18.24 -3.30
CA PRO A 258 6.06 -18.32 -4.71
C PRO A 258 7.54 -18.58 -4.84
N LYS A 259 7.95 -19.45 -5.80
CA LYS A 259 9.35 -19.86 -5.96
C LYS A 259 10.30 -18.66 -5.96
N ILE A 260 9.90 -17.58 -6.63
CA ILE A 260 10.63 -16.31 -6.66
C ILE A 260 10.97 -15.74 -5.27
N PHE A 261 10.06 -15.84 -4.30
CA PHE A 261 10.32 -15.38 -2.94
C PHE A 261 11.22 -16.33 -2.15
N LYS A 262 11.14 -17.64 -2.40
CA LYS A 262 12.08 -18.60 -1.79
C LYS A 262 13.50 -18.32 -2.26
N GLU A 263 13.68 -18.22 -3.57
CA GLU A 263 14.97 -17.87 -4.17
C GLU A 263 15.48 -16.50 -3.69
N LEU A 264 14.58 -15.51 -3.58
CA LEU A 264 14.92 -14.20 -3.03
C LEU A 264 15.45 -14.31 -1.59
N LEU A 265 14.76 -15.09 -0.74
CA LEU A 265 15.18 -15.30 0.65
C LEU A 265 16.53 -16.02 0.74
N ASP A 266 16.76 -17.02 -0.12
CA ASP A 266 18.03 -17.73 -0.19
C ASP A 266 19.18 -16.78 -0.59
N VAL A 267 18.96 -15.90 -1.58
CA VAL A 267 19.95 -14.89 -1.99
C VAL A 267 20.26 -13.89 -0.87
N ILE A 268 19.25 -13.41 -0.14
CA ILE A 268 19.48 -12.49 0.98
C ILE A 268 20.17 -13.23 2.13
N GLY A 269 19.80 -14.49 2.39
CA GLY A 269 20.41 -15.35 3.41
C GLY A 269 21.89 -15.64 3.19
N GLU A 270 22.31 -15.90 1.94
CA GLU A 270 23.72 -16.08 1.56
C GLU A 270 24.58 -14.85 1.89
N HIS A 271 23.99 -13.65 1.86
CA HIS A 271 24.67 -12.39 2.19
C HIS A 271 24.59 -11.97 3.66
N HIS A 272 23.68 -12.57 4.44
CA HIS A 272 23.48 -12.26 5.86
C HIS A 272 24.71 -12.58 6.73
N GLY A 273 25.63 -13.43 6.22
CA GLY A 273 26.91 -13.71 6.86
C GLY A 273 27.94 -12.57 6.77
N GLN A 274 27.66 -11.48 6.05
CA GLN A 274 28.61 -10.37 5.84
C GLN A 274 28.06 -8.98 6.24
N GLU A 275 26.77 -8.69 6.03
CA GLU A 275 26.13 -7.39 6.35
C GLU A 275 24.68 -7.60 6.81
N GLU A 276 24.22 -6.83 7.81
CA GLU A 276 22.82 -6.90 8.31
C GLU A 276 21.81 -6.34 7.28
N TRP A 277 22.22 -5.38 6.45
CA TRP A 277 21.39 -4.76 5.42
C TRP A 277 22.06 -4.86 4.04
N VAL A 278 21.36 -5.44 3.07
CA VAL A 278 21.89 -5.70 1.72
C VAL A 278 21.22 -4.78 0.69
N LYS A 279 22.01 -4.12 -0.16
CA LYS A 279 21.49 -3.23 -1.22
C LYS A 279 20.66 -3.99 -2.27
N PHE A 280 19.57 -3.38 -2.73
CA PHE A 280 18.72 -3.95 -3.79
C PHE A 280 19.50 -4.30 -5.06
N ASN A 281 20.40 -3.42 -5.52
CA ASN A 281 21.20 -3.67 -6.73
C ASN A 281 22.08 -4.93 -6.60
N LYS A 282 22.60 -5.19 -5.40
CA LYS A 282 23.42 -6.38 -5.12
C LYS A 282 22.56 -7.64 -5.17
N ILE A 283 21.38 -7.61 -4.56
CA ILE A 283 20.42 -8.73 -4.59
C ILE A 283 19.97 -9.01 -6.03
N ASN A 284 19.60 -7.96 -6.78
CA ASN A 284 19.15 -8.08 -8.18
C ASN A 284 20.24 -8.70 -9.06
N THR A 285 21.49 -8.25 -8.92
CA THR A 285 22.63 -8.80 -9.68
C THR A 285 22.81 -10.31 -9.42
N VAL A 286 22.67 -10.75 -8.17
CA VAL A 286 22.80 -12.17 -7.82
C VAL A 286 21.62 -12.99 -8.34
N MET A 287 20.39 -12.47 -8.28
CA MET A 287 19.23 -13.14 -8.88
C MET A 287 19.37 -13.30 -10.39
N ILE A 288 19.85 -12.28 -11.10
CA ILE A 288 20.13 -12.34 -12.54
C ILE A 288 21.23 -13.39 -12.83
N ASN A 289 22.30 -13.43 -12.04
CA ASN A 289 23.38 -14.42 -12.19
C ASN A 289 22.91 -15.85 -11.93
N LYS A 290 21.93 -16.06 -11.04
CA LYS A 290 21.26 -17.36 -10.83
C LYS A 290 20.23 -17.69 -11.94
N GLY A 291 20.08 -16.84 -12.95
CA GLY A 291 19.18 -17.05 -14.09
C GLY A 291 17.70 -16.73 -13.78
N ILE A 292 17.42 -16.04 -12.68
CA ILE A 292 16.05 -15.76 -12.24
C ILE A 292 15.57 -14.46 -12.88
N LYS A 293 14.66 -14.57 -13.85
CA LYS A 293 14.06 -13.40 -14.52
C LYS A 293 12.77 -13.00 -13.83
N ILE A 294 12.76 -11.85 -13.16
CA ILE A 294 11.58 -11.33 -12.45
C ILE A 294 10.35 -11.12 -13.36
N LYS A 295 10.57 -10.87 -14.66
CA LYS A 295 9.51 -10.71 -15.66
C LYS A 295 8.70 -11.99 -15.88
N GLU A 296 9.30 -13.16 -15.70
CA GLU A 296 8.60 -14.45 -15.78
C GLU A 296 7.64 -14.67 -14.61
N TYR A 297 7.82 -13.90 -13.53
CA TYR A 297 6.96 -13.89 -12.35
C TYR A 297 6.02 -12.67 -12.33
N ASN A 298 5.76 -12.08 -13.50
CA ASN A 298 4.92 -10.90 -13.68
C ASN A 298 5.41 -9.64 -12.95
N TYR A 299 6.68 -9.54 -12.55
CA TYR A 299 7.23 -8.30 -11.99
C TYR A 299 7.89 -7.45 -13.06
N SER A 300 7.39 -6.22 -13.23
CA SER A 300 7.96 -5.26 -14.17
C SER A 300 9.28 -4.64 -13.67
N LYS A 301 9.48 -4.57 -12.35
CA LYS A 301 10.64 -3.96 -11.68
C LYS A 301 11.07 -4.78 -10.47
N PHE A 302 12.36 -4.75 -10.15
CA PHE A 302 12.92 -5.46 -9.00
C PHE A 302 12.41 -4.89 -7.67
N LYS A 303 12.33 -3.55 -7.56
CA LYS A 303 11.75 -2.90 -6.38
C LYS A 303 10.34 -3.41 -6.04
N LYS A 304 9.47 -3.62 -7.04
CA LYS A 304 8.11 -4.15 -6.82
C LYS A 304 8.14 -5.54 -6.16
N LEU A 305 9.03 -6.43 -6.62
CA LEU A 305 9.23 -7.74 -6.00
C LEU A 305 9.65 -7.60 -4.53
N MET A 306 10.58 -6.70 -4.23
CA MET A 306 11.04 -6.44 -2.86
C MET A 306 9.94 -5.86 -1.97
N MET A 307 9.16 -4.89 -2.47
CA MET A 307 8.02 -4.33 -1.74
C MET A 307 6.99 -5.42 -1.43
N ASP A 308 6.68 -6.28 -2.41
CA ASP A 308 5.74 -7.37 -2.23
C ASP A 308 6.25 -8.44 -1.26
N ALA A 309 7.58 -8.66 -1.18
CA ALA A 309 8.20 -9.49 -0.15
C ALA A 309 8.11 -8.85 1.26
N GLU A 310 8.29 -7.54 1.37
CA GLU A 310 8.16 -6.81 2.63
C GLU A 310 6.71 -6.81 3.15
N LYS A 311 5.73 -6.59 2.26
CA LYS A 311 4.29 -6.64 2.61
C LYS A 311 3.87 -8.02 3.13
N ARG A 312 4.59 -9.08 2.73
CA ARG A 312 4.43 -10.47 3.22
C ARG A 312 5.16 -10.73 4.53
N GLY A 313 5.91 -9.76 5.05
CA GLY A 313 6.70 -9.89 6.27
C GLY A 313 7.90 -10.81 6.14
N LEU A 314 8.37 -11.04 4.92
CA LEU A 314 9.52 -11.92 4.63
C LEU A 314 10.85 -11.20 4.83
N ILE A 315 10.85 -9.90 4.55
CA ILE A 315 12.02 -9.03 4.64
C ILE A 315 11.59 -7.71 5.31
N GLU A 316 12.57 -6.94 5.78
CA GLU A 316 12.41 -5.53 6.10
C GLU A 316 13.14 -4.71 5.05
N THR A 317 12.52 -3.61 4.57
CA THR A 317 13.20 -2.70 3.65
C THR A 317 13.50 -1.37 4.32
N ARG A 318 14.58 -0.74 3.87
CA ARG A 318 14.98 0.60 4.30
C ARG A 318 15.42 1.39 3.08
N ASN A 319 14.92 2.62 2.98
CA ASN A 319 15.35 3.59 1.99
C ASN A 319 16.19 4.67 2.70
N THR A 320 17.36 5.00 2.14
CA THR A 320 18.24 6.07 2.65
C THR A 320 18.32 7.24 1.66
N GLY A 321 17.21 7.58 1.03
CA GLY A 321 17.12 8.51 -0.09
C GLY A 321 17.23 7.78 -1.43
N PHE A 322 18.42 7.79 -2.01
CA PHE A 322 18.64 7.20 -3.33
C PHE A 322 18.70 5.67 -3.29
N GLN A 323 19.24 5.08 -2.21
CA GLN A 323 19.49 3.64 -2.14
C GLN A 323 18.45 2.88 -1.31
N TRP A 324 18.09 1.70 -1.81
CA TRP A 324 17.23 0.73 -1.13
C TRP A 324 18.04 -0.45 -0.58
N TYR A 325 17.68 -0.85 0.64
CA TYR A 325 18.28 -1.96 1.36
C TYR A 325 17.20 -2.92 1.85
N ALA A 326 17.53 -4.20 1.94
CA ALA A 326 16.70 -5.22 2.54
C ALA A 326 17.47 -6.08 3.53
N LYS A 327 16.75 -6.62 4.52
CA LYS A 327 17.24 -7.65 5.41
C LYS A 327 16.18 -8.72 5.65
N LEU A 328 16.61 -9.92 6.05
CA LEU A 328 15.68 -10.97 6.47
C LEU A 328 14.99 -10.57 7.78
N LYS A 329 13.76 -11.03 7.94
CA LYS A 329 12.96 -10.79 9.14
C LYS A 329 12.98 -11.97 10.10
#